data_AF-A0A0L0SPH4-F1
#
_entry.id   AF-A0A0L0SPH4-F1
#
_cell.length_a   1.000
_cell.length_b   1.000
_cell.length_c   1.000
_cell.angle_alpha   90.00
_cell.angle_beta   90.00
_cell.angle_gamma   90.00
#
_symmetry.space_group_name_H-M   'P 1'
#
loop_
_entity.id
_entity.type
_entity.pdbx_description
1 polymer ?
#
loop_
_entity_poly.entity_id
_entity_poly.type
_entity_poly.pdbx_seq_one_letter_code
_entity_poly.pdbx_strand_id
1 'polypeptide(L)'
;MSIVFSDIGKAAADLLSKDFGNPGAIKAETKTTAANGVNFTVAANRDNKAGGVAAELKTKYADKSKGLTLTETWTTSNVLSGEIELADALTKGLKVTVLGALMPHANQKHAKIGAEFRQPGVATRAALDVFKGPIATADIAINQNGILAGLETAYDVSTGATTKYNLAVGMATSEYAVTAHVGNKLDTYAVAIYHKVAKHLETAARATWDRKAGAAVNMDVAAKYHLDGGAFAKVKFNNAGVLGLGYTQVLRPGVKVTVGGAFDTTRLSENVHKVGAAFVFEA
;
A
#
# COMPACT_ATOMS: atom_id res chain seq x y z
N MET A 1 -12.99 -14.99 7.31
CA MET A 1 -11.86 -14.73 6.39
C MET A 1 -10.66 -14.34 7.24
N SER A 2 -9.43 -14.76 6.90
CA SER A 2 -8.23 -14.27 7.59
C SER A 2 -7.84 -12.88 7.12
N ILE A 3 -7.16 -12.10 7.96
CA ILE A 3 -6.69 -10.74 7.67
C ILE A 3 -5.29 -10.58 8.26
N VAL A 4 -4.39 -9.86 7.60
CA VAL A 4 -3.09 -9.49 8.19
C VAL A 4 -3.17 -8.11 8.82
N PHE A 5 -2.27 -7.79 9.75
CA PHE A 5 -2.30 -6.52 10.49
C PHE A 5 -2.38 -5.30 9.58
N SER A 6 -1.61 -5.28 8.49
CA SER A 6 -1.59 -4.17 7.53
C SER A 6 -2.89 -3.96 6.75
N ASP A 7 -3.80 -4.94 6.76
CA ASP A 7 -5.09 -4.85 6.07
C ASP A 7 -6.21 -4.30 6.98
N ILE A 8 -5.99 -4.21 8.30
CA ILE A 8 -6.95 -3.55 9.21
C ILE A 8 -7.02 -2.06 8.83
N GLY A 9 -8.22 -1.58 8.49
CA GLY A 9 -8.44 -0.18 8.07
C GLY A 9 -8.10 0.12 6.60
N LYS A 10 -7.70 -0.89 5.82
CA LYS A 10 -7.27 -0.73 4.42
C LYS A 10 -8.34 -0.11 3.51
N ALA A 11 -9.62 -0.37 3.74
CA ALA A 11 -10.70 0.21 2.93
C ALA A 11 -10.71 1.74 2.99
N ALA A 12 -10.68 2.32 4.20
CA ALA A 12 -10.59 3.77 4.38
C ALA A 12 -9.26 4.32 3.84
N ALA A 13 -8.14 3.64 4.13
CA ALA A 13 -6.82 4.05 3.66
C ALA A 13 -6.72 4.11 2.13
N ASP A 14 -7.23 3.08 1.43
CA ASP A 14 -7.26 3.02 -0.03
C ASP A 14 -8.13 4.15 -0.60
N LEU A 15 -9.31 4.41 -0.01
CA LEU A 15 -10.18 5.51 -0.44
C LEU A 15 -9.52 6.88 -0.26
N LEU A 16 -8.75 7.08 0.81
CA LEU A 16 -8.10 8.35 1.15
C LEU A 16 -6.75 8.60 0.45
N SER A 17 -6.20 7.63 -0.28
CA SER A 17 -4.84 7.72 -0.83
C SER A 17 -4.67 7.31 -2.28
N LYS A 18 -5.45 6.34 -2.78
CA LYS A 18 -5.30 5.82 -4.15
C LYS A 18 -6.10 6.62 -5.17
N ASP A 19 -5.77 6.49 -6.45
CA ASP A 19 -6.56 7.00 -7.58
C ASP A 19 -6.77 8.53 -7.63
N PHE A 20 -5.84 9.32 -7.06
CA PHE A 20 -5.80 10.80 -7.21
C PHE A 20 -4.86 11.25 -8.34
N GLY A 21 -4.60 10.39 -9.33
CA GLY A 21 -3.75 10.72 -10.47
C GLY A 21 -2.27 10.92 -10.13
N ASN A 22 -1.77 10.42 -9.00
CA ASN A 22 -0.37 10.58 -8.59
C ASN A 22 0.08 12.06 -8.56
N PRO A 23 -0.51 12.90 -7.68
CA PRO A 23 -0.31 14.35 -7.73
C PRO A 23 1.15 14.77 -7.74
N GLY A 24 1.56 15.53 -8.76
CA GLY A 24 2.92 16.02 -8.91
C GLY A 24 3.82 15.08 -9.71
N ALA A 25 3.28 14.02 -10.30
CA ALA A 25 4.03 13.09 -11.14
C ALA A 25 3.18 12.50 -12.27
N ILE A 26 3.85 11.95 -13.26
CA ILE A 26 3.23 11.16 -14.34
C ILE A 26 3.74 9.73 -14.22
N LYS A 27 2.80 8.79 -14.08
CA LYS A 27 3.08 7.36 -14.00
C LYS A 27 2.60 6.65 -15.25
N ALA A 28 3.41 5.74 -15.79
CA ALA A 28 3.00 4.78 -16.80
C ALA A 28 3.38 3.38 -16.33
N GLU A 29 2.49 2.41 -16.52
CA GLU A 29 2.69 1.02 -16.12
C GLU A 29 2.15 0.10 -17.21
N THR A 30 2.97 -0.84 -17.66
CA THR A 30 2.58 -1.87 -18.61
C THR A 30 2.78 -3.23 -17.95
N LYS A 31 1.77 -4.08 -18.00
CA LYS A 31 1.81 -5.47 -17.55
C LYS A 31 1.52 -6.37 -18.73
N THR A 32 2.38 -7.35 -18.96
CA THR A 32 2.17 -8.36 -20.00
C THR A 32 2.37 -9.76 -19.45
N THR A 33 1.66 -10.72 -20.01
CA THR A 33 1.87 -12.15 -19.71
C THR A 33 2.36 -12.87 -20.96
N ALA A 34 3.55 -13.47 -20.90
CA ALA A 34 4.06 -14.29 -21.99
C ALA A 34 3.28 -15.62 -22.10
N ALA A 35 3.35 -16.25 -23.27
CA ALA A 35 2.65 -17.53 -23.54
C ALA A 35 3.04 -18.66 -22.57
N ASN A 36 4.24 -18.60 -22.00
CA ASN A 36 4.72 -19.54 -20.98
C ASN A 36 4.28 -19.17 -19.54
N GLY A 37 3.42 -18.15 -19.37
CA GLY A 37 2.89 -17.72 -18.07
C GLY A 37 3.76 -16.75 -17.26
N VAL A 38 4.92 -16.34 -17.79
CA VAL A 38 5.78 -15.34 -17.13
C VAL A 38 5.14 -13.96 -17.26
N ASN A 39 5.04 -13.23 -16.14
CA ASN A 39 4.51 -11.87 -16.12
C ASN A 39 5.68 -10.88 -16.18
N PHE A 40 5.55 -9.86 -17.01
CA PHE A 40 6.44 -8.72 -17.07
C PHE A 40 5.68 -7.48 -16.63
N THR A 41 6.33 -6.63 -15.84
CA THR A 41 5.82 -5.31 -15.49
C THR A 41 6.91 -4.28 -15.74
N VAL A 42 6.60 -3.27 -16.52
CA VAL A 42 7.45 -2.10 -16.74
C VAL A 42 6.70 -0.89 -16.21
N ALA A 43 7.27 -0.20 -15.24
CA ALA A 43 6.67 1.00 -14.69
C ALA A 43 7.66 2.16 -14.71
N ALA A 44 7.18 3.35 -15.03
CA ALA A 44 7.93 4.59 -14.99
C ALA A 44 7.14 5.65 -14.23
N ASN A 45 7.84 6.47 -13.46
CA ASN A 45 7.29 7.57 -12.67
C ASN A 45 8.19 8.79 -12.85
N ARG A 46 7.67 9.81 -13.53
CA ARG A 46 8.33 11.10 -13.72
C ARG A 46 7.84 12.07 -12.66
N ASP A 47 8.74 12.55 -11.81
CA ASP A 47 8.42 13.62 -10.86
C ASP A 47 8.41 14.98 -11.58
N ASN A 48 7.31 15.73 -11.44
CA ASN A 48 7.15 17.00 -12.16
C ASN A 48 8.05 18.11 -11.62
N LYS A 49 8.49 18.03 -10.37
CA LYS A 49 9.33 19.05 -9.72
C LYS A 49 10.81 18.75 -9.91
N ALA A 50 11.23 17.51 -9.67
CA ALA A 50 12.61 17.07 -9.80
C ALA A 50 13.01 16.77 -11.25
N GLY A 51 12.04 16.53 -12.14
CA GLY A 51 12.26 16.23 -13.56
C GLY A 51 12.80 14.82 -13.85
N GLY A 52 13.34 14.13 -12.83
CA GLY A 52 13.84 12.77 -12.94
C GLY A 52 12.75 11.74 -13.22
N VAL A 53 13.14 10.68 -13.94
CA VAL A 53 12.29 9.53 -14.24
C VAL A 53 12.82 8.31 -13.49
N ALA A 54 12.07 7.84 -12.50
CA ALA A 54 12.31 6.55 -11.87
C ALA A 54 11.59 5.48 -12.69
N ALA A 55 12.26 4.37 -13.01
CA ALA A 55 11.60 3.24 -13.66
C ALA A 55 12.03 1.91 -13.03
N GLU A 56 11.15 0.92 -13.16
CA GLU A 56 11.38 -0.46 -12.76
C GLU A 56 10.99 -1.42 -13.90
N LEU A 57 11.82 -2.45 -14.08
CA LEU A 57 11.51 -3.65 -14.82
C LEU A 57 11.34 -4.77 -13.81
N LYS A 58 10.21 -5.47 -13.85
CA LYS A 58 9.86 -6.58 -12.96
C LYS A 58 9.46 -7.80 -13.77
N THR A 59 10.02 -8.95 -13.42
CA THR A 59 9.64 -10.26 -13.96
C THR A 59 9.03 -11.09 -12.85
N LYS A 60 8.01 -11.88 -13.14
CA LYS A 60 7.38 -12.79 -12.19
C LYS A 60 7.03 -14.11 -12.85
N TYR A 61 7.72 -15.16 -12.44
CA TYR A 61 7.42 -16.54 -12.76
C TYR A 61 6.71 -17.21 -11.59
N ALA A 62 5.66 -17.98 -11.86
CA ALA A 62 4.91 -18.70 -10.82
C ALA A 62 4.64 -20.15 -11.26
N ASP A 63 5.22 -21.11 -10.55
CA ASP A 63 4.85 -22.52 -10.62
C ASP A 63 3.79 -22.80 -9.54
N LYS A 64 2.52 -22.59 -9.91
CA LYS A 64 1.37 -22.77 -9.02
C LYS A 64 1.26 -24.19 -8.48
N SER A 65 1.75 -25.20 -9.21
CA SER A 65 1.67 -26.60 -8.79
C SER A 65 2.58 -26.90 -7.59
N LYS A 66 3.69 -26.17 -7.47
CA LYS A 66 4.65 -26.26 -6.37
C LYS A 66 4.53 -25.13 -5.38
N GLY A 67 3.59 -24.20 -5.59
CA GLY A 67 3.45 -22.99 -4.78
C GLY A 67 4.64 -22.03 -4.86
N LEU A 68 5.51 -22.19 -5.86
CA LEU A 68 6.75 -21.43 -6.01
C LEU A 68 6.50 -20.20 -6.87
N THR A 69 6.96 -19.04 -6.41
CA THR A 69 7.00 -17.80 -7.19
C THR A 69 8.38 -17.19 -7.12
N LEU A 70 8.93 -16.83 -8.27
CA LEU A 70 10.17 -16.07 -8.41
C LEU A 70 9.83 -14.69 -8.98
N THR A 71 10.25 -13.63 -8.30
CA THR A 71 10.12 -12.25 -8.76
C THR A 71 11.49 -11.61 -8.83
N GLU A 72 11.83 -10.99 -9.96
CA GLU A 72 13.06 -10.20 -10.09
C GLU A 72 12.68 -8.76 -10.41
N THR A 73 13.46 -7.80 -9.93
CA THR A 73 13.22 -6.38 -10.22
C THR A 73 14.53 -5.64 -10.37
N TRP A 74 14.62 -4.80 -11.42
CA TRP A 74 15.73 -3.88 -11.64
C TRP A 74 15.22 -2.46 -11.84
N THR A 75 15.83 -1.50 -11.13
CA THR A 75 15.42 -0.10 -11.14
C THR A 75 16.46 0.81 -11.81
N THR A 76 16.03 2.02 -12.22
CA THR A 76 16.94 3.06 -12.75
C THR A 76 17.92 3.61 -11.71
N SER A 77 17.67 3.41 -10.41
CA SER A 77 18.63 3.66 -9.34
C SER A 77 19.67 2.53 -9.17
N ASN A 78 19.70 1.59 -10.11
CA ASN A 78 20.58 0.43 -10.11
C ASN A 78 20.43 -0.42 -8.84
N VAL A 79 19.19 -0.73 -8.46
CA VAL A 79 18.87 -1.71 -7.44
C VAL A 79 18.41 -2.98 -8.14
N LEU A 80 19.15 -4.07 -7.97
CA LEU A 80 18.76 -5.41 -8.43
C LEU A 80 18.16 -6.16 -7.25
N SER A 81 17.01 -6.78 -7.42
CA SER A 81 16.34 -7.55 -6.37
C SER A 81 15.76 -8.84 -6.92
N GLY A 82 15.76 -9.87 -6.07
CA GLY A 82 15.15 -11.17 -6.32
C GLY A 82 14.37 -11.60 -5.08
N GLU A 83 13.17 -12.12 -5.30
CA GLU A 83 12.29 -12.63 -4.26
C GLU A 83 11.81 -14.03 -4.64
N ILE A 84 12.04 -14.98 -3.74
CA ILE A 84 11.54 -16.36 -3.82
C ILE A 84 10.44 -16.49 -2.78
N GLU A 85 9.25 -16.88 -3.22
CA GLU A 85 8.10 -17.20 -2.38
C GLU A 85 7.75 -18.67 -2.53
N LEU A 86 7.51 -19.34 -1.42
CA LEU A 86 7.01 -20.70 -1.35
C LEU A 86 5.72 -20.72 -0.52
N ALA A 87 4.58 -20.82 -1.19
CA ALA A 87 3.25 -20.84 -0.59
C ALA A 87 2.69 -22.27 -0.55
N ASP A 88 2.06 -22.65 0.56
CA ASP A 88 1.33 -23.91 0.76
C ASP A 88 2.13 -25.20 0.55
N ALA A 89 3.44 -25.13 0.29
CA ALA A 89 4.25 -26.30 -0.05
C ALA A 89 4.62 -27.17 1.17
N LEU A 90 4.83 -26.55 2.33
CA LEU A 90 5.13 -27.26 3.58
C LEU A 90 3.85 -27.59 4.36
N THR A 91 2.94 -26.62 4.46
CA THR A 91 1.61 -26.79 5.03
C THR A 91 0.67 -25.72 4.50
N LYS A 92 -0.63 -26.04 4.43
CA LYS A 92 -1.65 -25.11 3.94
C LYS A 92 -1.74 -23.88 4.82
N GLY A 93 -1.77 -22.71 4.20
CA GLY A 93 -1.80 -21.40 4.83
C GLY A 93 -0.42 -20.83 5.15
N LEU A 94 0.67 -21.59 4.99
CA LEU A 94 2.04 -21.10 5.22
C LEU A 94 2.65 -20.59 3.91
N LYS A 95 3.23 -19.39 3.97
CA LYS A 95 3.99 -18.78 2.89
C LYS A 95 5.33 -18.31 3.43
N VAL A 96 6.43 -18.79 2.86
CA VAL A 96 7.79 -18.39 3.21
C VAL A 96 8.34 -17.53 2.08
N THR A 97 9.02 -16.43 2.42
CA THR A 97 9.63 -15.53 1.45
C THR A 97 11.10 -15.30 1.77
N VAL A 98 11.93 -15.26 0.73
CA VAL A 98 13.33 -14.84 0.81
C VAL A 98 13.54 -13.77 -0.24
N LEU A 99 13.86 -12.57 0.19
CA LEU A 99 14.17 -11.43 -0.66
C LEU A 99 15.64 -11.06 -0.50
N GLY A 100 16.34 -10.91 -1.61
CA GLY A 100 17.67 -10.33 -1.70
C GLY A 100 17.66 -9.09 -2.59
N ALA A 101 18.45 -8.08 -2.24
CA ALA A 101 18.70 -6.94 -3.11
C ALA A 101 20.15 -6.46 -3.04
N LEU A 102 20.65 -5.93 -4.14
CA LEU A 102 21.99 -5.40 -4.33
C LEU A 102 21.88 -4.02 -4.97
N MET A 103 22.66 -3.07 -4.44
CA MET A 103 22.91 -1.77 -5.06
C MET A 103 24.38 -1.72 -5.48
N PRO A 104 24.74 -2.12 -6.72
CA PRO A 104 26.13 -2.30 -7.11
C PRO A 104 26.95 -1.02 -6.97
N HIS A 105 26.37 0.13 -7.33
CA HIS A 105 27.04 1.43 -7.27
C HIS A 105 27.45 1.87 -5.85
N ALA A 106 26.71 1.41 -4.83
CA ALA A 106 26.94 1.77 -3.43
C ALA A 106 27.59 0.61 -2.62
N ASN A 107 27.82 -0.54 -3.26
CA ASN A 107 28.21 -1.79 -2.61
C ASN A 107 27.32 -2.15 -1.40
N GLN A 108 26.03 -1.83 -1.48
CA GLN A 108 25.05 -2.10 -0.42
C GLN A 108 24.25 -3.36 -0.75
N LYS A 109 24.01 -4.17 0.27
CA LYS A 109 23.25 -5.42 0.18
C LYS A 109 22.10 -5.39 1.17
N HIS A 110 21.00 -6.02 0.79
CA HIS A 110 19.82 -6.17 1.61
C HIS A 110 19.33 -7.62 1.51
N ALA A 111 18.88 -8.20 2.61
CA ALA A 111 18.24 -9.50 2.62
C ALA A 111 17.13 -9.49 3.67
N LYS A 112 15.99 -10.07 3.32
CA LYS A 112 14.85 -10.22 4.20
C LYS A 112 14.28 -11.62 4.07
N ILE A 113 14.11 -12.28 5.21
CA ILE A 113 13.47 -13.59 5.28
C ILE A 113 12.14 -13.40 5.98
N GLY A 114 11.06 -13.94 5.42
CA GLY A 114 9.70 -13.79 5.93
C GLY A 114 8.94 -15.11 5.98
N ALA A 115 7.98 -15.17 6.89
CA ALA A 115 6.98 -16.22 6.97
C ALA A 115 5.62 -15.56 7.25
N GLU A 116 4.59 -16.03 6.58
CA GLU A 116 3.20 -15.64 6.77
C GLU A 116 2.38 -16.91 6.95
N PHE A 117 1.61 -16.99 8.02
CA PHE A 117 0.72 -18.12 8.28
C PHE A 117 -0.72 -17.63 8.40
N ARG A 118 -1.64 -18.24 7.64
CA ARG A 118 -3.05 -17.91 7.62
C ARG A 118 -3.90 -19.12 7.97
N GLN A 119 -4.85 -18.91 8.87
CA GLN A 119 -5.94 -19.84 9.18
C GLN A 119 -7.27 -19.07 9.23
N PRO A 120 -8.44 -19.73 9.15
CA PRO A 120 -9.72 -19.05 9.30
C PRO A 120 -9.74 -18.17 10.57
N GLY A 121 -9.91 -16.87 10.37
CA GLY A 121 -10.02 -15.89 11.46
C GLY A 121 -8.69 -15.41 12.06
N VAL A 122 -7.53 -15.91 11.64
CA VAL A 122 -6.23 -15.43 12.13
C VAL A 122 -5.17 -15.42 11.03
N ALA A 123 -4.32 -14.41 11.03
CA ALA A 123 -3.07 -14.46 10.31
C ALA A 123 -1.94 -13.90 11.17
N THR A 124 -0.75 -14.44 10.99
CA THR A 124 0.48 -13.93 11.60
C THR A 124 1.58 -13.86 10.57
N ARG A 125 2.47 -12.88 10.72
CA ARG A 125 3.68 -12.76 9.93
C ARG A 125 4.87 -12.59 10.84
N ALA A 126 6.00 -13.12 10.43
CA ALA A 126 7.30 -12.82 11.01
C ALA A 126 8.28 -12.55 9.87
N ALA A 127 9.18 -11.59 10.04
CA ALA A 127 10.25 -11.37 9.09
C ALA A 127 11.49 -10.80 9.76
N LEU A 128 12.66 -11.14 9.22
CA LEU A 128 13.96 -10.65 9.65
C LEU A 128 14.60 -9.87 8.50
N ASP A 129 14.86 -8.58 8.70
CA ASP A 129 15.78 -7.79 7.87
C ASP A 129 17.21 -8.05 8.36
N VAL A 130 18.05 -8.66 7.52
CA VAL A 130 19.30 -9.29 7.94
C VAL A 130 20.44 -8.29 8.06
N PHE A 131 20.49 -7.27 7.20
CA PHE A 131 21.64 -6.37 7.12
C PHE A 131 21.41 -5.00 7.77
N LYS A 132 20.16 -4.62 8.07
CA LYS A 132 19.88 -3.46 8.92
C LYS A 132 19.82 -3.92 10.37
N GLY A 133 20.87 -3.65 11.16
CA GLY A 133 20.92 -3.89 12.62
C GLY A 133 19.88 -4.89 13.12
N PRO A 134 20.08 -6.21 12.86
CA PRO A 134 19.04 -7.07 12.30
C PRO A 134 17.65 -6.81 12.89
N ILE A 135 16.69 -6.41 12.06
CA ILE A 135 15.36 -6.03 12.55
C ILE A 135 14.42 -7.21 12.38
N ALA A 136 14.02 -7.80 13.51
CA ALA A 136 12.94 -8.77 13.56
C ALA A 136 11.60 -8.03 13.63
N THR A 137 10.67 -8.39 12.77
CA THR A 137 9.30 -7.87 12.73
C THR A 137 8.33 -9.03 12.89
N ALA A 138 7.28 -8.83 13.66
CA ALA A 138 6.21 -9.81 13.78
C ALA A 138 4.85 -9.12 13.90
N ASP A 139 3.83 -9.71 13.32
CA ASP A 139 2.46 -9.28 13.52
C ASP A 139 1.50 -10.46 13.67
N ILE A 140 0.38 -10.19 14.33
CA ILE A 140 -0.76 -11.08 14.42
C ILE A 140 -2.02 -10.24 14.25
N ALA A 141 -2.99 -10.78 13.51
CA ALA A 141 -4.29 -10.17 13.32
C ALA A 141 -5.38 -11.24 13.35
N ILE A 142 -6.48 -10.89 14.01
CA ILE A 142 -7.64 -11.72 14.24
C ILE A 142 -8.85 -11.05 13.58
N ASN A 143 -9.68 -11.85 12.93
CA ASN A 143 -10.98 -11.47 12.40
C ASN A 143 -12.02 -12.50 12.85
N GLN A 144 -12.87 -12.11 13.79
CA GLN A 144 -13.96 -12.94 14.26
C GLN A 144 -15.29 -12.20 14.07
N ASN A 145 -16.12 -12.69 13.16
CA ASN A 145 -17.45 -12.12 12.86
C ASN A 145 -17.41 -10.61 12.58
N GLY A 146 -16.37 -10.14 11.88
CA GLY A 146 -16.21 -8.72 11.54
C GLY A 146 -15.50 -7.90 12.62
N ILE A 147 -15.29 -8.43 13.83
CA ILE A 147 -14.44 -7.79 14.85
C ILE A 147 -12.99 -8.06 14.51
N LEU A 148 -12.22 -6.98 14.42
CA LEU A 148 -10.82 -6.97 14.02
C LEU A 148 -9.96 -6.56 15.22
N ALA A 149 -8.87 -7.29 15.43
CA ALA A 149 -7.83 -6.90 16.38
C ALA A 149 -6.47 -7.32 15.82
N GLY A 150 -5.43 -6.54 16.11
CA GLY A 150 -4.09 -6.88 15.68
C GLY A 150 -3.00 -6.11 16.41
N LEU A 151 -1.82 -6.72 16.40
CA LEU A 151 -0.59 -6.20 16.98
C LEU A 151 0.52 -6.40 15.96
N GLU A 152 1.39 -5.41 15.83
CA GLU A 152 2.65 -5.51 15.11
C GLU A 152 3.78 -5.01 16.00
N THR A 153 4.92 -5.69 15.98
CA THR A 153 6.14 -5.28 16.69
C THR A 153 7.35 -5.35 15.78
N ALA A 154 8.36 -4.54 16.08
CA ALA A 154 9.70 -4.65 15.53
C ALA A 154 10.75 -4.50 16.63
N TYR A 155 11.78 -5.33 16.57
CA TYR A 155 12.90 -5.39 17.49
C TYR A 155 14.21 -5.32 16.72
N ASP A 156 15.07 -4.39 17.10
CA ASP A 156 16.42 -4.25 16.56
C ASP A 156 17.37 -5.10 17.43
N VAL A 157 17.89 -6.16 16.82
CA VAL A 157 18.75 -7.14 17.49
C VAL A 157 20.10 -6.54 17.87
N SER A 158 20.59 -5.55 17.11
CA SER A 158 21.87 -4.91 17.39
C SER A 158 21.82 -4.01 18.62
N THR A 159 20.72 -3.26 18.78
CA THR A 159 20.54 -2.35 19.92
C THR A 159 19.85 -3.01 21.11
N GLY A 160 19.25 -4.18 20.92
CA GLY A 160 18.50 -4.87 21.95
C GLY A 160 17.19 -4.17 22.33
N ALA A 161 16.60 -3.41 21.39
CA ALA A 161 15.49 -2.52 21.68
C ALA A 161 14.31 -2.70 20.72
N THR A 162 13.10 -2.52 21.26
CA THR A 162 11.88 -2.45 20.43
C THR A 162 11.87 -1.14 19.64
N THR A 163 11.82 -1.21 18.32
CA THR A 163 11.80 -0.06 17.40
C THR A 163 10.39 0.31 16.95
N LYS A 164 9.45 -0.64 17.00
CA LYS A 164 8.05 -0.43 16.61
C LYS A 164 7.13 -1.28 17.47
N TYR A 165 6.00 -0.72 17.89
CA TYR A 165 4.84 -1.50 18.26
C TYR A 165 3.59 -0.73 17.90
N ASN A 166 2.67 -1.41 17.21
CA ASN A 166 1.45 -0.85 16.69
C ASN A 166 0.29 -1.77 17.09
N LEU A 167 -0.83 -1.17 17.46
CA LEU A 167 -2.06 -1.83 17.82
C LEU A 167 -3.15 -1.37 16.86
N ALA A 168 -4.05 -2.28 16.51
CA ALA A 168 -5.23 -1.95 15.72
C ALA A 168 -6.43 -2.73 16.23
N VAL A 169 -7.56 -2.06 16.34
CA VAL A 169 -8.86 -2.69 16.64
C VAL A 169 -9.90 -2.11 15.69
N GLY A 170 -10.98 -2.85 15.45
CA GLY A 170 -12.07 -2.32 14.66
C GLY A 170 -13.18 -3.30 14.40
N MET A 171 -14.11 -2.85 13.57
CA MET A 171 -15.20 -3.66 13.04
C MET A 171 -15.29 -3.44 11.54
N ALA A 172 -15.55 -4.50 10.79
CA ALA A 172 -15.82 -4.46 9.36
C ALA A 172 -17.01 -5.33 9.00
N THR A 173 -17.94 -4.76 8.26
CA THR A 173 -19.11 -5.42 7.66
C THR A 173 -19.01 -5.33 6.13
N SER A 174 -20.05 -5.78 5.41
CA SER A 174 -20.16 -5.57 3.97
C SER A 174 -20.41 -4.11 3.57
N GLU A 175 -20.85 -3.27 4.51
CA GLU A 175 -21.31 -1.90 4.26
C GLU A 175 -20.39 -0.85 4.85
N TYR A 176 -19.75 -1.12 6.00
CA TYR A 176 -18.90 -0.14 6.65
C TYR A 176 -17.74 -0.81 7.39
N ALA A 177 -16.71 -0.02 7.67
CA ALA A 177 -15.65 -0.40 8.58
C ALA A 177 -15.28 0.79 9.47
N VAL A 178 -15.05 0.53 10.75
CA VAL A 178 -14.55 1.51 11.73
C VAL A 178 -13.32 0.92 12.37
N THR A 179 -12.18 1.60 12.30
CA THR A 179 -10.93 1.12 12.88
C THR A 179 -10.25 2.20 13.72
N ALA A 180 -9.62 1.77 14.80
CA ALA A 180 -8.73 2.58 15.61
C ALA A 180 -7.33 1.96 15.57
N HIS A 181 -6.33 2.81 15.40
CA HIS A 181 -4.92 2.44 15.34
C HIS A 181 -4.14 3.26 16.36
N VAL A 182 -3.21 2.59 17.02
CA VAL A 182 -2.17 3.24 17.81
C VAL A 182 -0.84 2.76 17.27
N GLY A 183 0.07 3.67 16.98
CA GLY A 183 1.35 3.31 16.37
C GLY A 183 2.48 4.22 16.78
N ASN A 184 3.63 3.97 16.17
CA ASN A 184 4.87 4.72 16.43
C ASN A 184 5.21 4.77 17.92
N LYS A 185 5.17 3.62 18.61
CA LYS A 185 5.42 3.53 20.06
C LYS A 185 4.48 4.40 20.91
N LEU A 186 3.18 4.35 20.61
CA LEU A 186 2.11 5.14 21.26
C LEU A 186 2.18 6.65 21.03
N ASP A 187 2.90 7.08 19.99
CA ASP A 187 2.96 8.51 19.64
C ASP A 187 1.84 8.90 18.68
N THR A 188 1.36 7.99 17.82
CA THR A 188 0.33 8.29 16.82
C THR A 188 -0.95 7.51 17.08
N TYR A 189 -2.07 8.22 17.12
CA TYR A 189 -3.42 7.68 17.28
C TYR A 189 -4.23 8.01 16.03
N ALA A 190 -4.96 7.04 15.48
CA ALA A 190 -5.82 7.29 14.34
C ALA A 190 -7.15 6.56 14.46
N VAL A 191 -8.23 7.19 14.03
CA VAL A 191 -9.53 6.56 13.82
C VAL A 191 -9.92 6.76 12.37
N ALA A 192 -10.38 5.70 11.72
CA ALA A 192 -10.84 5.74 10.35
C ALA A 192 -12.21 5.10 10.21
N ILE A 193 -13.05 5.69 9.36
CA ILE A 193 -14.35 5.18 8.97
C ILE A 193 -14.33 4.99 7.45
N TYR A 194 -14.83 3.86 6.99
CA TYR A 194 -15.21 3.59 5.61
C TYR A 194 -16.70 3.26 5.59
N HIS A 195 -17.43 3.79 4.60
CA HIS A 195 -18.85 3.53 4.45
C HIS A 195 -19.22 3.44 2.96
N LYS A 196 -19.71 2.28 2.55
CA LYS A 196 -20.37 2.06 1.26
C LYS A 196 -21.82 2.50 1.36
N VAL A 197 -22.04 3.81 1.22
CA VAL A 197 -23.33 4.47 1.38
C VAL A 197 -24.38 3.96 0.38
N ALA A 198 -23.95 3.70 -0.85
CA ALA A 198 -24.79 3.15 -1.91
C ALA A 198 -23.96 2.32 -2.89
N LYS A 199 -24.61 1.65 -3.86
CA LYS A 199 -23.92 0.90 -4.92
C LYS A 199 -22.88 1.74 -5.68
N HIS A 200 -23.14 3.04 -5.82
CA HIS A 200 -22.32 3.97 -6.57
C HIS A 200 -21.55 4.97 -5.69
N LEU A 201 -21.74 4.97 -4.36
CA LEU A 201 -21.14 5.96 -3.46
C LEU A 201 -20.45 5.29 -2.28
N GLU A 202 -19.16 5.57 -2.14
CA GLU A 202 -18.34 5.19 -1.00
C GLU A 202 -17.75 6.44 -0.36
N THR A 203 -17.67 6.48 0.97
CA THR A 203 -17.07 7.58 1.72
C THR A 203 -16.08 7.05 2.75
N ALA A 204 -15.11 7.89 3.12
CA ALA A 204 -14.19 7.59 4.20
C ALA A 204 -13.81 8.88 4.92
N ALA A 205 -13.54 8.74 6.21
CA ALA A 205 -12.97 9.79 7.03
C ALA A 205 -11.83 9.20 7.86
N ARG A 206 -10.83 10.02 8.19
CA ARG A 206 -9.77 9.65 9.11
C ARG A 206 -9.37 10.84 9.95
N ALA A 207 -9.29 10.64 11.26
CA ALA A 207 -8.68 11.56 12.20
C ALA A 207 -7.37 10.94 12.70
N THR A 208 -6.29 11.72 12.69
CA THR A 208 -4.97 11.31 13.17
C THR A 208 -4.42 12.36 14.12
N TRP A 209 -4.04 11.94 15.31
CA TRP A 209 -3.37 12.76 16.31
C TRP A 209 -1.98 12.20 16.58
N ASP A 210 -0.97 13.07 16.51
CA ASP A 210 0.39 12.74 16.91
C ASP A 210 0.70 13.50 18.21
N ARG A 211 0.86 12.74 19.29
CA ARG A 211 1.15 13.25 20.64
C ARG A 211 2.42 14.11 20.67
N LYS A 212 3.38 13.85 19.80
CA LYS A 212 4.62 14.62 19.69
C LYS A 212 4.47 15.88 18.84
N ALA A 213 3.45 15.97 17.99
CA ALA A 213 3.20 17.12 17.12
C ALA A 213 2.29 18.19 17.76
N GLY A 214 1.82 17.97 19.00
CA GLY A 214 0.99 18.92 19.75
C GLY A 214 -0.49 18.53 19.78
N ALA A 215 -1.37 19.49 20.05
CA ALA A 215 -2.81 19.24 20.26
C ALA A 215 -3.62 19.09 18.96
N ALA A 216 -3.04 19.43 17.80
CA ALA A 216 -3.76 19.45 16.53
C ALA A 216 -4.10 18.03 16.03
N VAL A 217 -5.34 17.84 15.59
CA VAL A 217 -5.80 16.61 14.94
C VAL A 217 -5.84 16.84 13.43
N ASN A 218 -5.18 15.98 12.67
CA ASN A 218 -5.28 15.97 11.20
C ASN A 218 -6.52 15.20 10.80
N MET A 219 -7.37 15.79 9.97
CA MET A 219 -8.59 15.17 9.47
C MET A 219 -8.58 15.12 7.96
N ASP A 220 -8.87 13.94 7.42
CA ASP A 220 -9.13 13.72 6.00
C ASP A 220 -10.59 13.24 5.83
N VAL A 221 -11.28 13.73 4.80
CA VAL A 221 -12.55 13.17 4.32
C VAL A 221 -12.43 12.89 2.82
N ALA A 222 -12.98 11.79 2.35
CA ALA A 222 -13.05 11.47 0.93
C ALA A 222 -14.37 10.83 0.55
N ALA A 223 -14.73 11.01 -0.71
CA ALA A 223 -15.81 10.29 -1.36
C ALA A 223 -15.34 9.75 -2.71
N LYS A 224 -15.89 8.60 -3.10
CA LYS A 224 -15.76 8.01 -4.42
C LYS A 224 -17.16 7.80 -4.97
N TYR A 225 -17.37 8.32 -6.18
CA TYR A 225 -18.61 8.14 -6.92
C TYR A 225 -18.32 7.32 -8.17
N HIS A 226 -18.92 6.14 -8.29
CA HIS A 226 -18.88 5.34 -9.51
C HIS A 226 -19.81 5.96 -10.54
N LEU A 227 -19.27 6.25 -11.71
CA LEU A 227 -19.97 6.80 -12.86
C LEU A 227 -20.25 5.66 -13.85
N ASP A 228 -20.83 5.98 -15.00
CA ASP A 228 -21.08 5.02 -16.06
C ASP A 228 -19.81 4.67 -16.85
N GLY A 229 -19.89 3.63 -17.68
CA GLY A 229 -18.82 3.30 -18.64
C GLY A 229 -17.49 2.88 -18.02
N GLY A 230 -17.48 2.36 -16.80
CA GLY A 230 -16.24 1.94 -16.11
C GLY A 230 -15.42 3.12 -15.56
N ALA A 231 -16.07 4.24 -15.31
CA ALA A 231 -15.47 5.43 -14.74
C ALA A 231 -15.81 5.63 -13.26
N PHE A 232 -14.97 6.36 -12.53
CA PHE A 232 -15.31 6.88 -11.21
C PHE A 232 -14.56 8.17 -10.93
N ALA A 233 -15.17 9.03 -10.11
CA ALA A 233 -14.56 10.24 -9.59
C ALA A 233 -14.30 10.11 -8.09
N LYS A 234 -13.24 10.76 -7.62
CA LYS A 234 -12.88 10.86 -6.21
C LYS A 234 -12.63 12.30 -5.83
N VAL A 235 -13.09 12.65 -4.64
CA VAL A 235 -12.76 13.90 -3.96
C VAL A 235 -12.21 13.57 -2.59
N LYS A 236 -11.21 14.34 -2.16
CA LYS A 236 -10.67 14.31 -0.81
C LYS A 236 -10.46 15.73 -0.33
N PHE A 237 -10.73 16.01 0.93
CA PHE A 237 -10.40 17.27 1.56
C PHE A 237 -9.77 17.01 2.92
N ASN A 238 -8.84 17.87 3.33
CA ASN A 238 -8.25 17.80 4.67
C ASN A 238 -8.30 19.16 5.38
N ASN A 239 -8.08 19.14 6.69
CA ASN A 239 -8.10 20.35 7.51
C ASN A 239 -6.87 21.27 7.33
N ALA A 240 -5.93 20.92 6.45
CA ALA A 240 -4.87 21.82 5.99
C ALA A 240 -5.28 22.63 4.74
N GLY A 241 -6.52 22.48 4.27
CA GLY A 241 -7.03 23.17 3.08
C GLY A 241 -6.55 22.55 1.76
N VAL A 242 -6.22 21.26 1.73
CA VAL A 242 -5.83 20.57 0.49
C VAL A 242 -7.02 19.78 -0.08
N LEU A 243 -7.45 20.18 -1.28
CA LEU A 243 -8.44 19.49 -2.09
C LEU A 243 -7.75 18.51 -3.06
N GLY A 244 -7.98 17.21 -2.86
CA GLY A 244 -7.61 16.16 -3.80
C GLY A 244 -8.74 15.83 -4.76
N LEU A 245 -8.46 15.79 -6.06
CA LEU A 245 -9.40 15.36 -7.09
C LEU A 245 -8.80 14.22 -7.90
N GLY A 246 -9.61 13.24 -8.26
CA GLY A 246 -9.22 12.11 -9.11
C GLY A 246 -10.36 11.68 -10.02
N TYR A 247 -10.03 11.38 -11.27
CA TYR A 247 -10.93 10.78 -12.23
C TYR A 247 -10.25 9.58 -12.87
N THR A 248 -10.88 8.42 -12.79
CA THR A 248 -10.37 7.18 -13.39
C THR A 248 -11.36 6.69 -14.44
N GLN A 249 -10.84 6.28 -15.59
CA GLN A 249 -11.59 5.73 -16.72
C GLN A 249 -10.92 4.47 -17.23
N VAL A 250 -11.69 3.39 -17.38
CA VAL A 250 -11.31 2.28 -18.24
C VAL A 250 -11.70 2.65 -19.68
N LEU A 251 -10.71 2.87 -20.55
CA LEU A 251 -10.95 3.29 -21.93
C LEU A 251 -11.35 2.11 -22.82
N ARG A 252 -10.78 0.94 -22.54
CA ARG A 252 -11.07 -0.36 -23.17
C ARG A 252 -10.48 -1.47 -22.28
N PRO A 253 -10.80 -2.75 -22.52
CA PRO A 253 -10.13 -3.85 -21.81
C PRO A 253 -8.61 -3.69 -21.89
N GLY A 254 -7.95 -3.76 -20.73
CA GLY A 254 -6.50 -3.59 -20.61
C GLY A 254 -5.98 -2.14 -20.63
N VAL A 255 -6.81 -1.11 -20.82
CA VAL A 255 -6.34 0.29 -20.82
C VAL A 255 -7.11 1.12 -19.81
N LYS A 256 -6.41 1.62 -18.80
CA LYS A 256 -6.96 2.45 -17.73
C LYS A 256 -6.16 3.74 -17.60
N VAL A 257 -6.87 4.86 -17.50
CA VAL A 257 -6.28 6.18 -17.28
C VAL A 257 -6.85 6.77 -16.00
N THR A 258 -5.98 7.33 -15.17
CA THR A 258 -6.36 8.14 -14.02
C THR A 258 -5.71 9.50 -14.14
N VAL A 259 -6.49 10.56 -14.05
CA VAL A 259 -5.99 11.95 -13.96
C VAL A 259 -6.43 12.56 -12.64
N GLY A 260 -5.65 13.47 -12.09
CA GLY A 260 -5.99 14.07 -10.81
C GLY A 260 -4.98 15.08 -10.32
N GLY A 261 -5.18 15.51 -9.08
CA GLY A 261 -4.30 16.48 -8.46
C GLY A 261 -4.63 16.76 -7.00
N ALA A 262 -3.75 17.55 -6.39
CA ALA A 262 -3.90 18.12 -5.06
C ALA A 262 -3.76 19.65 -5.17
N PHE A 263 -4.78 20.35 -4.72
CA PHE A 263 -4.95 21.79 -4.85
C PHE A 263 -5.01 22.41 -3.46
N ASP A 264 -4.17 23.41 -3.21
CA ASP A 264 -4.15 24.14 -1.95
C ASP A 264 -5.19 25.25 -2.03
N THR A 265 -6.33 25.05 -1.37
CA THR A 265 -7.45 25.99 -1.40
C THR A 265 -7.19 27.25 -0.60
N THR A 266 -6.12 27.28 0.20
CA THR A 266 -5.69 28.49 0.92
C THR A 266 -4.79 29.37 0.06
N ARG A 267 -4.23 28.83 -1.02
CA ARG A 267 -3.25 29.48 -1.89
C ARG A 267 -3.56 29.24 -3.39
N LEU A 268 -4.81 29.48 -3.79
CA LEU A 268 -5.31 29.20 -5.14
C LEU A 268 -4.62 30.02 -6.25
N SER A 269 -4.06 31.17 -5.92
CA SER A 269 -3.35 32.03 -6.86
C SER A 269 -1.86 31.67 -7.01
N GLU A 270 -1.35 30.73 -6.22
CA GLU A 270 0.07 30.38 -6.20
C GLU A 270 0.38 29.12 -7.01
N ASN A 271 1.61 29.00 -7.48
CA ASN A 271 2.11 27.79 -8.15
C ASN A 271 2.48 26.69 -7.13
N VAL A 272 1.50 26.27 -6.33
CA VAL A 272 1.66 25.27 -5.26
C VAL A 272 0.82 24.02 -5.50
N HIS A 273 0.02 24.01 -6.56
CA HIS A 273 -0.86 22.90 -6.94
C HIS A 273 -0.08 21.79 -7.64
N LYS A 274 -0.52 20.56 -7.43
CA LYS A 274 0.11 19.37 -8.00
C LYS A 274 -0.89 18.64 -8.87
N VAL A 275 -0.61 18.55 -10.16
CA VAL A 275 -1.38 17.71 -11.10
C VAL A 275 -0.59 16.46 -11.46
N GLY A 276 -1.29 15.40 -11.83
CA GLY A 276 -0.67 14.17 -12.26
C GLY A 276 -1.58 13.30 -13.11
N ALA A 277 -0.98 12.28 -13.71
CA ALA A 277 -1.66 11.26 -14.47
C ALA A 277 -1.04 9.88 -14.23
N ALA A 278 -1.84 8.84 -14.34
CA ALA A 278 -1.41 7.45 -14.31
C ALA A 278 -2.04 6.68 -15.48
N PHE A 279 -1.20 6.02 -16.27
CA PHE A 279 -1.59 5.17 -17.38
C PHE A 279 -1.26 3.73 -17.03
N VAL A 280 -2.23 2.82 -17.18
CA VAL A 280 -2.04 1.39 -16.95
C VAL A 280 -2.48 0.63 -18.20
N PHE A 281 -1.55 -0.15 -18.76
CA PHE A 281 -1.75 -1.04 -19.88
C PHE A 281 -1.58 -2.49 -19.40
N GLU A 282 -2.56 -3.34 -19.63
CA GLU A 282 -2.55 -4.75 -19.24
C GLU A 282 -2.88 -5.61 -20.47
N ALA A 283 -2.05 -6.62 -20.74
CA ALA A 283 -2.20 -7.58 -21.84
C ALA A 283 -1.87 -9.01 -21.40
#